data_AF-A0ABD5VZS4-F1
#
_entry.id   AF-A0ABD5VZS4-F1
#
_cell.length_a   1.000
_cell.length_b   1.000
_cell.length_c   1.000
_cell.angle_alpha   90.00
_cell.angle_beta   90.00
_cell.angle_gamma   90.00
#
_symmetry.space_group_name_H-M   'P 1'
#
loop_
_entity.id
_entity.type
_entity.pdbx_description
1 polymer ?
#
loop_
_entity_poly.entity_id
_entity_poly.type
_entity_poly.pdbx_seq_one_letter_code
_entity_poly.pdbx_strand_id
1 'polypeptide(L)'
;MSAHNPPANRRTDRTANEHHVDAERGYVSTRVLLDSGTRPTCDACGDSIELKSRHKCLTVPDEGSLEEYTFCDDACLARRVDPQ
;
A
#
# COMPACT_ATOMS: atom_id res chain seq x y z
N MET A 1 -28.39 44.49 14.49
CA MET A 1 -29.06 43.51 13.60
C MET A 1 -28.19 43.41 12.36
N SER A 2 -27.50 42.34 11.98
CA SER A 2 -27.30 40.99 12.50
C SER A 2 -25.89 40.55 12.06
N ALA A 3 -25.14 39.89 12.95
CA ALA A 3 -23.84 39.34 12.63
C ALA A 3 -23.99 38.09 11.75
N HIS A 4 -23.33 38.07 10.58
CA HIS A 4 -23.24 36.87 9.75
C HIS A 4 -22.09 36.00 10.27
N ASN A 5 -22.41 35.00 11.09
CA ASN A 5 -21.52 33.88 11.39
C ASN A 5 -21.82 32.73 10.40
N PRO A 6 -20.86 32.24 9.60
CA PRO A 6 -21.00 30.95 8.93
C PRO A 6 -20.72 29.81 9.93
N PRO A 7 -21.49 28.69 9.90
CA PRO A 7 -21.21 27.53 10.73
C PRO A 7 -20.10 26.65 10.13
N ALA A 8 -19.43 25.93 11.01
CA ALA A 8 -18.31 25.02 10.79
C ALA A 8 -18.62 23.81 9.89
N ASN A 9 -17.63 23.38 9.08
CA ASN A 9 -17.53 22.00 8.58
C ASN A 9 -16.07 21.69 8.21
N ARG A 10 -15.23 21.19 9.12
CA ARG A 10 -15.00 19.76 9.40
C ARG A 10 -14.65 18.96 8.13
N ARG A 11 -13.34 18.76 7.91
CA ARG A 11 -12.68 17.48 7.56
C ARG A 11 -11.27 17.78 7.04
N THR A 12 -10.33 17.86 7.96
CA THR A 12 -9.01 17.31 7.69
C THR A 12 -8.86 16.15 8.65
N ASP A 13 -9.55 15.07 8.32
CA ASP A 13 -9.13 13.74 8.76
C ASP A 13 -7.78 13.50 8.08
N ARG A 14 -6.75 14.14 8.64
CA ARG A 14 -5.39 13.73 8.43
C ARG A 14 -5.24 12.62 9.46
N THR A 15 -5.84 11.47 9.15
CA THR A 15 -5.31 10.19 9.63
C THR A 15 -3.89 10.17 9.09
N ALA A 16 -2.98 10.78 9.86
CA ALA A 16 -1.61 10.34 9.89
C ALA A 16 -1.74 8.86 10.19
N ASN A 17 -1.57 8.07 9.14
CA ASN A 17 -1.46 6.65 9.23
C ASN A 17 -0.14 6.43 9.97
N GLU A 18 -0.19 6.61 11.30
CA GLU A 18 0.85 6.28 12.23
C GLU A 18 0.95 4.76 12.16
N HIS A 19 1.66 4.30 11.12
CA HIS A 19 2.17 2.96 11.01
C HIS A 19 3.10 2.79 12.21
N HIS A 20 2.52 2.37 13.33
CA HIS A 20 3.23 1.64 14.35
C HIS A 20 3.97 0.52 13.62
N VAL A 21 5.28 0.74 13.42
CA VAL A 21 6.19 -0.25 12.86
C VAL A 21 6.38 -1.28 13.96
N ASP A 22 5.46 -2.24 14.01
CA ASP A 22 5.64 -3.49 14.73
C ASP A 22 6.70 -4.26 13.95
N ALA A 23 7.97 -4.06 14.31
CA ALA A 23 9.15 -4.50 13.57
C ALA A 23 9.24 -6.02 13.39
N GLU A 24 8.32 -6.80 13.96
CA GLU A 24 8.26 -8.25 13.84
C GLU A 24 7.25 -8.73 12.78
N ARG A 25 6.40 -7.83 12.24
CA ARG A 25 5.34 -8.19 11.31
C ARG A 25 5.45 -7.39 10.02
N GLY A 26 5.74 -8.08 8.92
CA GLY A 26 5.76 -7.46 7.58
C GLY A 26 4.49 -6.64 7.31
N TYR A 27 4.66 -5.52 6.61
CA TYR A 27 3.59 -4.59 6.30
C TYR A 27 3.04 -4.83 4.90
N VAL A 28 1.71 -4.97 4.78
CA VAL A 28 1.04 -5.07 3.49
C VAL A 28 0.37 -3.74 3.14
N SER A 29 0.76 -3.16 2.02
CA SER A 29 0.15 -1.95 1.45
C SER A 29 -0.56 -2.27 0.14
N THR A 30 -1.65 -1.57 -0.14
CA THR A 30 -2.27 -1.59 -1.48
C THR A 30 -1.96 -0.28 -2.18
N ARG A 31 -1.27 -0.35 -3.33
CA ARG A 31 -0.89 0.81 -4.15
C ARG A 31 -1.63 0.77 -5.49
N VAL A 32 -1.74 1.91 -6.16
CA VAL A 32 -2.29 2.02 -7.52
C VAL A 32 -1.20 2.53 -8.44
N LEU A 33 -0.96 1.84 -9.55
CA LEU A 33 0.03 2.27 -10.53
C LEU A 33 -0.54 3.41 -11.37
N LEU A 34 -0.32 4.67 -10.98
CA LEU A 34 -0.99 5.80 -11.63
C LEU A 34 -0.40 6.13 -13.01
N ASP A 35 0.92 6.22 -13.09
CA ASP A 35 1.69 6.44 -14.31
C ASP A 35 3.13 6.08 -13.98
N SER A 36 3.76 5.20 -14.76
CA SER A 36 5.17 4.86 -14.54
C SER A 36 5.84 4.46 -15.85
N GLY A 37 7.04 5.03 -16.07
CA GLY A 37 7.96 4.59 -17.13
C GLY A 37 8.49 3.16 -16.90
N THR A 38 8.26 2.60 -15.71
CA THR A 38 8.62 1.23 -15.30
C THR A 38 7.38 0.51 -14.80
N ARG A 39 6.97 -0.56 -15.49
CA ARG A 39 5.88 -1.43 -15.05
C ARG A 39 6.45 -2.45 -14.06
N PRO A 40 6.06 -2.45 -12.78
CA PRO A 40 6.52 -3.45 -11.84
C PRO A 40 6.01 -4.83 -12.26
N THR A 41 6.83 -5.85 -12.06
CA THR A 41 6.44 -7.25 -12.24
C THR A 41 5.96 -7.84 -10.93
N CYS A 42 4.99 -8.74 -11.01
CA CYS A 42 4.54 -9.51 -9.87
C CYS A 42 5.62 -10.53 -9.46
N ASP A 43 6.06 -10.50 -8.21
CA ASP A 43 7.05 -11.43 -7.68
C ASP A 43 6.52 -12.87 -7.54
N ALA A 44 5.20 -13.08 -7.63
CA ALA A 44 4.60 -14.41 -7.53
C ALA A 44 4.29 -15.07 -8.89
N CYS A 45 3.80 -14.32 -9.88
CA CYS A 45 3.46 -14.86 -11.21
C CYS A 45 4.40 -14.43 -12.33
N GLY A 46 5.23 -13.40 -12.12
CA GLY A 46 6.14 -12.84 -13.12
C GLY A 46 5.48 -11.87 -14.09
N ASP A 47 4.15 -11.71 -14.07
CA ASP A 47 3.45 -10.84 -15.00
C ASP A 47 3.66 -9.35 -14.68
N SER A 48 3.64 -8.52 -15.72
CA SER A 48 3.71 -7.06 -15.56
C SER A 48 2.39 -6.51 -15.02
N ILE A 49 2.45 -5.70 -13.97
CA ILE A 49 1.29 -5.03 -13.41
C ILE A 49 0.81 -3.94 -14.39
N GLU A 50 -0.49 -3.90 -14.61
CA GLU A 50 -1.11 -2.94 -15.51
C GLU A 50 -1.19 -1.53 -14.91
N LEU A 51 -1.07 -0.53 -15.78
CA LEU A 51 -1.32 0.85 -15.40
C LEU A 51 -2.76 1.00 -14.92
N LYS A 52 -2.96 1.86 -13.94
CA LYS A 52 -4.22 2.15 -13.24
C LYS A 52 -4.79 0.96 -12.48
N SER A 53 -4.05 -0.15 -12.37
CA SER A 53 -4.44 -1.30 -11.56
C SER A 53 -3.91 -1.19 -10.14
N ARG A 54 -4.72 -1.70 -9.20
CA ARG A 54 -4.30 -1.90 -7.81
C ARG A 54 -3.31 -3.06 -7.77
N HIS A 55 -2.27 -2.90 -6.98
CA HIS A 55 -1.29 -3.94 -6.68
C HIS A 55 -0.99 -3.92 -5.18
N LYS A 56 -0.47 -5.03 -4.69
CA LYS A 56 -0.08 -5.21 -3.29
C LYS A 56 1.43 -5.08 -3.17
N CYS A 57 1.87 -4.42 -2.12
CA CYS A 57 3.28 -4.36 -1.74
C CYS A 57 3.42 -4.96 -0.35
N LEU A 58 4.30 -5.94 -0.20
CA LEU A 58 4.68 -6.50 1.10
C LEU A 58 6.07 -6.00 1.43
N THR A 59 6.21 -5.30 2.54
CA THR A 59 7.50 -4.88 3.07
C THR A 59 7.82 -5.76 4.28
N VAL A 60 8.86 -6.59 4.19
CA VAL A 60 9.32 -7.43 5.31
C VAL A 60 10.67 -6.94 5.83
N PRO A 61 10.91 -6.98 7.15
CA PRO A 61 12.25 -6.79 7.69
C PRO A 61 13.13 -8.00 7.36
N ASP A 62 14.31 -7.75 6.82
CA ASP A 62 15.32 -8.76 6.49
C ASP A 62 16.72 -8.32 6.97
N GLU A 63 17.27 -9.00 7.97
CA GLU A 63 18.62 -8.81 8.54
C GLU A 63 19.11 -7.33 8.63
N GLY A 64 18.24 -6.42 9.10
CA GLY A 64 18.56 -4.99 9.25
C GLY A 64 18.25 -4.11 8.03
N SER A 65 17.57 -4.67 7.03
CA SER A 65 17.04 -3.99 5.86
C SER A 65 15.52 -4.20 5.72
N LEU A 66 14.90 -3.49 4.78
CA LEU A 66 13.50 -3.68 4.41
C LEU A 66 13.46 -4.20 2.99
N GLU A 67 12.91 -5.39 2.80
CA GLU A 67 12.69 -5.98 1.49
C GLU A 67 11.25 -5.72 1.05
N GLU A 68 11.07 -5.17 -0.16
CA GLU A 68 9.76 -4.88 -0.73
C GLU A 68 9.46 -5.83 -1.88
N TYR A 69 8.32 -6.50 -1.80
CA TYR A 69 7.77 -7.38 -2.83
C TYR A 69 6.50 -6.79 -3.42
N THR A 70 6.27 -7.00 -4.71
CA THR A 70 5.11 -6.51 -5.44
C THR A 70 4.26 -7.65 -5.99
N PHE A 71 2.94 -7.57 -5.83
CA PHE A 71 2.00 -8.57 -6.30
C PHE A 71 0.83 -7.93 -7.05
N CYS A 72 0.35 -8.57 -8.11
CA CYS A 72 -0.81 -8.07 -8.87
C CYS A 72 -2.11 -8.11 -8.04
N ASP A 73 -2.28 -9.08 -7.14
CA ASP A 73 -3.49 -9.27 -6.37
C ASP A 73 -3.24 -10.01 -5.03
N ASP A 74 -4.30 -10.15 -4.23
CA ASP A 74 -4.27 -10.82 -2.93
C ASP A 74 -3.97 -12.33 -3.02
N ALA A 75 -4.32 -13.01 -4.13
CA ALA A 75 -3.99 -14.43 -4.30
C ALA A 75 -2.49 -14.62 -4.56
N CYS A 76 -1.89 -13.74 -5.37
CA CYS A 76 -0.44 -13.72 -5.57
C CYS A 76 0.33 -13.40 -4.28
N LEU A 77 -0.18 -12.47 -3.46
CA LEU A 77 0.34 -12.22 -2.13
C LEU A 77 0.23 -13.46 -1.23
N ALA A 78 -0.95 -14.10 -1.18
CA ALA A 78 -1.21 -15.27 -0.34
C ALA A 78 -0.25 -16.42 -0.63
N ARG A 79 0.09 -16.67 -1.91
CA ARG A 79 1.08 -17.69 -2.31
C ARG A 79 2.48 -17.47 -1.71
N ARG A 80 2.84 -16.23 -1.37
CA ARG A 80 4.13 -15.90 -0.75
C ARG A 80 4.11 -16.09 0.76
N VAL A 81 3.03 -15.67 1.42
CA VAL A 81 2.91 -15.71 2.88
C VAL A 81 2.46 -17.07 3.42
N ASP A 82 1.75 -17.87 2.62
CA ASP A 82 1.31 -19.23 2.94
C ASP A 82 1.74 -20.19 1.82
N PRO A 83 3.02 -20.60 1.78
CA PRO A 83 3.47 -21.65 0.86
C PRO A 83 2.98 -23.00 1.39
N GLN A 84 1.87 -23.51 0.86
CA GLN A 84 1.46 -24.91 1.06
C GLN A 84 2.34 -25.89 0.30
#